data_AF-M8AYG8-F1
#
_entry.id   AF-M8AYG8-F1
#
_cell.length_a   1.000
_cell.length_b   1.000
_cell.length_c   1.000
_cell.angle_alpha   90.00
_cell.angle_beta   90.00
_cell.angle_gamma   90.00
#
_symmetry.space_group_name_H-M   'P 1'
#
loop_
_entity.id
_entity.type
_entity.pdbx_description
1 polymer ?
#
loop_
_entity_poly.entity_id
_entity_poly.type
_entity_poly.pdbx_seq_one_letter_code
_entity_poly.pdbx_strand_id
1 'polypeptide(L)'
;MDADQSFLDTLGFGYTQTQPESPIGEQATPSTQHQATPSTQQRSAIIEKGKSNKGKNWSSDEDKVLIAAWANTSLDIVGTDQNRDAYWARISEYYNTHKESSWPERNPNAINCRYTLINRETSKFCGCLQQILNKEESGRTIAEKTNDAHILFKEMDVKKKRPFTLMHCYIEFAKYPKI
;
A
#
# COMPACT_ATOMS: atom_id res chain seq x y z
N MET A 1 20.49 13.36 -28.79
CA MET A 1 20.78 12.28 -27.82
C MET A 1 19.44 12.01 -27.19
N ASP A 2 18.68 11.20 -27.90
CA ASP A 2 17.24 11.07 -27.77
C ASP A 2 16.98 9.65 -27.29
N ALA A 3 16.80 9.52 -25.99
CA ALA A 3 16.25 8.33 -25.34
C ALA A 3 15.51 8.83 -24.10
N ASP A 4 14.38 8.19 -23.79
CA ASP A 4 13.50 8.43 -22.63
C ASP A 4 12.30 9.37 -22.79
N GLN A 5 11.76 9.52 -24.00
CA GLN A 5 10.37 9.99 -24.17
C GLN A 5 9.38 8.88 -24.59
N SER A 6 9.83 7.65 -24.88
CA SER A 6 8.95 6.51 -25.21
C SER A 6 8.68 5.54 -24.04
N PHE A 7 9.37 5.72 -22.90
CA PHE A 7 9.28 4.78 -21.78
C PHE A 7 8.02 4.99 -20.93
N LEU A 8 7.53 6.23 -20.84
CA LEU A 8 6.31 6.57 -20.08
C LEU A 8 5.02 6.24 -20.83
N ASP A 9 5.03 6.23 -22.18
CA ASP A 9 3.91 5.77 -22.99
C ASP A 9 3.72 4.24 -22.96
N THR A 10 4.78 3.49 -22.60
CA THR A 10 4.70 2.01 -22.46
C THR A 10 4.03 1.60 -21.14
N LEU A 11 3.80 2.53 -20.21
CA LEU A 11 2.98 2.30 -19.02
C LEU A 11 1.48 2.50 -19.30
N GLY A 12 1.06 2.35 -20.56
CA GLY A 12 -0.33 2.35 -21.00
C GLY A 12 -1.21 1.36 -20.23
N PHE A 13 -1.73 1.80 -19.09
CA PHE A 13 -2.83 1.15 -18.38
C PHE A 13 -4.12 1.40 -19.16
N GLY A 14 -4.28 0.68 -20.28
CA GLY A 14 -5.56 0.51 -20.95
C GLY A 14 -6.50 -0.30 -20.05
N TYR A 15 -7.44 0.38 -19.39
CA TYR A 15 -8.56 -0.26 -18.74
C TYR A 15 -9.51 -0.83 -19.81
N THR A 16 -9.52 -2.15 -19.99
CA THR A 16 -10.70 -2.82 -20.56
C THR A 16 -11.57 -3.30 -19.41
N GLN A 17 -12.63 -2.54 -19.16
CA GLN A 17 -13.77 -2.90 -18.35
C GLN A 17 -14.48 -4.12 -18.95
N THR A 18 -14.67 -5.17 -18.16
CA THR A 18 -15.65 -6.23 -18.46
C THR A 18 -16.49 -6.52 -17.22
N GLN A 19 -17.78 -6.18 -17.31
CA GLN A 19 -18.86 -6.76 -16.50
C GLN A 19 -19.00 -8.25 -16.85
N PRO A 20 -19.59 -9.06 -15.96
CA PRO A 20 -20.86 -9.64 -16.37
C PRO A 20 -21.95 -9.68 -15.29
N GLU A 21 -23.17 -9.73 -15.84
CA GLU A 21 -24.50 -9.72 -15.24
C GLU A 21 -24.78 -10.78 -14.14
N SER A 22 -25.72 -10.43 -13.26
CA SER A 22 -26.66 -11.36 -12.59
C SER A 22 -27.87 -11.59 -13.52
N PRO A 23 -28.70 -12.68 -13.45
CA PRO A 23 -29.46 -13.02 -12.23
C PRO A 23 -29.97 -14.49 -12.11
N ILE A 24 -30.89 -14.70 -11.13
CA ILE A 24 -31.84 -15.84 -10.93
C ILE A 24 -31.26 -17.01 -10.12
N GLY A 25 -31.91 -17.61 -9.11
CA GLY A 25 -33.24 -17.49 -8.51
C GLY A 25 -33.54 -18.77 -7.69
N GLU A 26 -34.37 -18.62 -6.65
CA GLU A 26 -35.17 -19.65 -5.93
C GLU A 26 -34.55 -20.79 -5.08
N GLN A 27 -34.78 -20.63 -3.77
CA GLN A 27 -35.28 -21.58 -2.75
C GLN A 27 -35.26 -23.11 -3.00
N ALA A 28 -34.72 -23.86 -2.02
CA ALA A 28 -35.51 -24.67 -1.07
C ALA A 28 -34.62 -25.46 -0.09
N THR A 29 -34.99 -25.45 1.20
CA THR A 29 -34.54 -26.37 2.27
C THR A 29 -35.24 -27.74 2.16
N PRO A 30 -34.74 -28.82 2.79
CA PRO A 30 -35.20 -29.13 4.16
C PRO A 30 -34.16 -29.77 5.11
N SER A 31 -34.49 -29.62 6.40
CA SER A 31 -33.82 -30.09 7.62
C SER A 31 -33.64 -31.60 7.78
N THR A 32 -32.70 -32.03 8.63
CA THR A 32 -32.83 -33.23 9.50
C THR A 32 -32.02 -33.06 10.79
N GLN A 33 -32.67 -33.30 11.93
CA GLN A 33 -32.15 -33.29 13.32
C GLN A 33 -31.22 -34.48 13.61
N HIS A 34 -30.34 -34.36 14.62
CA HIS A 34 -30.28 -35.21 15.83
C HIS A 34 -29.21 -34.73 16.84
N GLN A 35 -29.35 -35.18 18.09
CA GLN A 35 -29.01 -34.54 19.36
C GLN A 35 -27.63 -34.87 19.98
N ALA A 36 -27.15 -33.92 20.79
CA ALA A 36 -26.35 -33.95 22.03
C ALA A 36 -25.34 -35.08 22.37
N THR A 37 -24.13 -34.66 22.77
CA THR A 37 -23.44 -35.12 24.01
C THR A 37 -22.51 -34.00 24.56
N PRO A 38 -22.34 -33.86 25.89
CA PRO A 38 -21.53 -32.81 26.51
C PRO A 38 -20.13 -33.30 26.93
N SER A 39 -19.09 -32.48 26.74
CA SER A 39 -17.76 -32.71 27.34
C SER A 39 -17.12 -31.41 27.80
N THR A 40 -16.77 -31.41 29.08
CA THR A 40 -16.22 -30.35 29.93
C THR A 40 -14.74 -30.02 29.63
N GLN A 41 -14.31 -28.83 30.07
CA GLN A 41 -12.94 -28.34 30.30
C GLN A 41 -12.30 -27.70 29.04
N GLN A 42 -11.71 -26.50 29.07
CA GLN A 42 -10.95 -25.89 30.15
C GLN A 42 -10.86 -24.36 29.94
N ARG A 43 -11.03 -23.61 31.03
CA ARG A 43 -10.82 -22.18 31.18
C ARG A 43 -9.37 -21.82 30.82
N SER A 44 -9.20 -20.96 29.82
CA SER A 44 -7.97 -20.18 29.63
C SER A 44 -8.35 -18.71 29.60
N ALA A 45 -8.26 -18.07 30.77
CA ALA A 45 -8.39 -16.63 30.89
C ALA A 45 -7.34 -15.96 30.00
N ILE A 46 -7.78 -15.26 28.96
CA ILE A 46 -6.91 -14.39 28.19
C ILE A 46 -6.59 -13.23 29.11
N ILE A 47 -5.36 -13.24 29.62
CA ILE A 47 -4.78 -12.16 30.41
C ILE A 47 -4.84 -10.90 29.54
N GLU A 48 -5.72 -9.95 29.88
CA GLU A 48 -5.64 -8.57 29.40
C GLU A 48 -4.32 -7.97 29.91
N LYS A 49 -3.25 -8.18 29.14
CA LYS A 49 -2.00 -7.47 29.35
C LYS A 49 -2.14 -6.11 28.72
N GLY A 50 -2.14 -5.10 29.58
CA GLY A 50 -2.44 -3.70 29.33
C GLY A 50 -2.16 -3.20 27.91
N LYS A 51 -3.13 -2.48 27.36
CA LYS A 51 -2.98 -1.63 26.18
C LYS A 51 -1.88 -0.61 26.45
N SER A 52 -0.64 -0.99 26.17
CA SER A 52 0.43 -0.04 25.93
C SER A 52 -0.05 0.84 24.78
N ASN A 53 -0.02 2.17 24.97
CA ASN A 53 -0.30 3.19 23.96
C ASN A 53 0.72 3.15 22.79
N LYS A 54 0.87 2.00 22.15
CA LYS A 54 1.39 1.93 20.78
C LYS A 54 0.28 2.54 19.93
N GLY A 55 0.52 3.74 19.41
CA GLY A 55 -0.41 4.42 18.51
C GLY A 55 -0.94 3.43 17.46
N LYS A 56 -2.23 3.57 17.14
CA LYS A 56 -2.93 2.70 16.17
C LYS A 56 -2.05 2.49 14.93
N ASN A 57 -1.81 1.23 14.56
CA ASN A 57 -1.00 0.88 13.39
C ASN A 57 -1.54 1.55 12.13
N TRP A 58 -0.64 1.94 11.22
CA TRP A 58 -1.00 2.47 9.90
C TRP A 58 -1.67 1.40 9.04
N SER A 59 -2.81 1.71 8.45
CA SER A 59 -3.50 0.87 7.47
C SER A 59 -3.04 1.16 6.03
N SER A 60 -3.38 0.26 5.10
CA SER A 60 -3.13 0.48 3.67
C SER A 60 -3.90 1.67 3.12
N ASP A 61 -5.10 1.96 3.64
CA ASP A 61 -5.89 3.12 3.20
C ASP A 61 -5.36 4.43 3.80
N GLU A 62 -4.86 4.41 5.04
CA GLU A 62 -4.12 5.54 5.60
C GLU A 62 -2.89 5.87 4.74
N ASP A 63 -2.14 4.85 4.29
CA ASP A 63 -0.97 5.06 3.44
C ASP A 63 -1.34 5.70 2.08
N LYS A 64 -2.47 5.33 1.48
CA LYS A 64 -2.93 5.94 0.22
C LYS A 64 -3.27 7.41 0.39
N VAL A 65 -4.01 7.76 1.44
CA VAL A 65 -4.34 9.16 1.76
C VAL A 65 -3.08 9.96 2.04
N LEU A 66 -2.10 9.37 2.73
CA LEU A 66 -0.80 9.99 2.97
C LEU A 66 -0.03 10.26 1.66
N ILE A 67 0.00 9.31 0.73
CA ILE A 67 0.64 9.51 -0.58
C ILE A 67 -0.09 10.61 -1.37
N ALA A 68 -1.42 10.63 -1.36
CA ALA A 68 -2.21 11.68 -1.98
C ALA A 68 -1.94 13.07 -1.36
N ALA A 69 -1.82 13.14 -0.03
CA ALA A 69 -1.49 14.37 0.69
C ALA A 69 -0.10 14.91 0.30
N TRP A 70 0.88 14.01 0.21
CA TRP A 70 2.22 14.34 -0.25
C TRP A 70 2.22 14.83 -1.71
N ALA A 71 1.49 14.15 -2.60
CA ALA A 71 1.43 14.50 -4.01
C ALA A 71 0.79 15.89 -4.21
N ASN A 72 -0.34 16.16 -3.55
CA ASN A 72 -1.00 17.48 -3.59
C ASN A 72 -0.07 18.59 -3.08
N THR A 73 0.58 18.35 -1.94
CA THR A 73 1.47 19.37 -1.36
C THR A 73 2.71 19.62 -2.20
N SER A 74 3.25 18.58 -2.85
CA SER A 74 4.47 18.69 -3.68
C SER A 74 4.20 19.37 -5.02
N LEU A 75 2.98 19.27 -5.55
CA LEU A 75 2.52 19.98 -6.74
C LEU A 75 2.30 21.49 -6.48
N ASP A 76 1.94 21.86 -5.24
CA ASP A 76 1.66 23.23 -4.83
C ASP A 76 2.93 24.02 -4.38
N ILE A 77 4.12 23.42 -4.47
CA ILE A 77 5.39 24.11 -4.16
C ILE A 77 5.84 24.95 -5.35
N VAL A 78 5.03 25.93 -5.73
CA VAL A 78 5.44 27.03 -6.60
C VAL A 78 5.72 28.24 -5.71
N GLY A 79 6.91 28.27 -5.11
CA GLY A 79 7.51 29.52 -4.61
C GLY A 79 7.26 29.95 -3.17
N THR A 80 6.95 29.07 -2.20
CA THR A 80 6.79 29.50 -0.79
C THR A 80 7.53 28.62 0.23
N ASP A 81 8.69 29.16 0.64
CA ASP A 81 9.41 28.96 1.90
C ASP A 81 9.81 27.52 2.33
N GLN A 82 11.13 27.27 2.30
CA GLN A 82 11.79 25.97 2.52
C GLN A 82 11.84 25.53 3.99
N ASN A 83 10.80 25.81 4.78
CA ASN A 83 10.72 25.27 6.12
C ASN A 83 10.20 23.83 6.08
N ARG A 84 11.09 22.88 6.37
CA ARG A 84 10.77 21.43 6.47
C ARG A 84 9.57 21.19 7.39
N ASP A 85 9.47 21.91 8.50
CA ASP A 85 8.37 21.73 9.46
C ASP A 85 7.05 22.24 8.88
N ALA A 86 7.07 23.36 8.14
CA ALA A 86 5.90 23.87 7.43
C ALA A 86 5.44 22.90 6.32
N TYR A 87 6.38 22.29 5.60
CA TYR A 87 6.07 21.27 4.59
C TYR A 87 5.33 20.08 5.20
N TRP A 88 5.85 19.50 6.29
CA TRP A 88 5.18 18.39 6.97
C TRP A 88 3.88 18.80 7.65
N ALA A 89 3.77 20.06 8.11
CA ALA A 89 2.52 20.60 8.65
C ALA A 89 1.42 20.62 7.59
N ARG A 90 1.69 21.10 6.37
CA ARG A 90 0.72 21.10 5.26
C ARG A 90 0.27 19.69 4.87
N ILE A 91 1.21 18.75 4.76
CA ILE A 91 0.88 17.34 4.48
C ILE A 91 0.01 16.76 5.60
N SER A 92 0.36 17.06 6.86
CA SER A 92 -0.39 16.60 8.02
C SER A 92 -1.81 17.16 8.06
N GLU A 93 -1.97 18.45 7.73
CA GLU A 93 -3.28 19.11 7.63
C GLU A 93 -4.12 18.47 6.53
N TYR A 94 -3.56 18.33 5.32
CA TYR A 94 -4.25 17.68 4.22
C TYR A 94 -4.69 16.26 4.60
N TYR A 95 -3.78 15.47 5.18
CA TYR A 95 -4.10 14.11 5.64
C TYR A 95 -5.25 14.10 6.64
N ASN A 96 -5.20 14.96 7.67
CA ASN A 96 -6.21 14.98 8.72
C ASN A 96 -7.58 15.49 8.24
N THR A 97 -7.63 16.29 7.18
CA THR A 97 -8.89 16.72 6.53
C THR A 97 -9.49 15.62 5.64
N HIS A 98 -8.66 14.76 5.04
CA HIS A 98 -9.11 13.74 4.08
C HIS A 98 -9.13 12.31 4.65
N LYS A 99 -8.70 12.11 5.89
CA LYS A 99 -8.80 10.81 6.58
C LYS A 99 -10.26 10.44 6.85
N GLU A 100 -10.53 9.15 6.99
CA GLU A 100 -11.81 8.71 7.53
C GLU A 100 -11.98 9.20 8.97
N SER A 101 -13.23 9.52 9.35
CA SER A 101 -13.56 9.98 10.70
C SER A 101 -13.19 8.96 11.79
N SER A 102 -13.13 7.67 11.45
CA SER A 102 -12.77 6.57 12.36
C SER A 102 -11.26 6.47 12.67
N TRP A 103 -10.41 7.12 11.84
CA TRP A 103 -8.96 7.07 11.96
C TRP A 103 -8.44 8.16 12.90
N PRO A 104 -7.36 7.88 13.66
CA PRO A 104 -6.77 8.88 14.55
C PRO A 104 -6.15 10.02 13.73
N GLU A 105 -6.13 11.21 14.31
CA GLU A 105 -5.30 12.29 13.79
C GLU A 105 -3.82 11.92 13.90
N ARG A 106 -3.05 12.33 12.90
CA ARG A 106 -1.61 12.10 12.83
C ARG A 106 -0.93 13.45 12.89
N ASN A 107 0.07 13.59 13.76
CA ASN A 107 0.88 14.79 13.80
C ASN A 107 1.95 14.77 12.68
N PRO A 108 2.57 15.93 12.37
CA PRO A 108 3.55 16.03 11.28
C PRO A 108 4.72 15.05 11.39
N ASN A 109 5.18 14.75 12.62
CA ASN A 109 6.28 13.82 12.83
C ASN A 109 5.87 12.37 12.51
N ALA A 110 4.68 11.94 12.92
CA ALA A 110 4.15 10.61 12.60
C ALA A 110 3.98 10.43 11.08
N ILE A 111 3.47 11.46 10.41
CA ILE A 111 3.31 11.56 8.96
C ILE A 111 4.66 11.43 8.25
N ASN A 112 5.65 12.23 8.66
CA ASN A 112 7.01 12.20 8.11
C ASN A 112 7.67 10.82 8.27
N CYS A 113 7.63 10.25 9.48
CA CYS A 113 8.22 8.93 9.73
C CYS A 113 7.58 7.85 8.86
N ARG A 114 6.25 7.87 8.71
CA ARG A 114 5.54 6.89 7.87
C ARG A 114 5.84 7.08 6.39
N TYR A 115 5.79 8.32 5.90
CA TYR A 115 6.09 8.63 4.51
C TYR A 115 7.52 8.25 4.15
N THR A 116 8.49 8.58 5.00
CA THR A 116 9.91 8.22 4.80
C THR A 116 10.10 6.71 4.69
N LEU A 117 9.42 5.92 5.51
CA LEU A 117 9.41 4.46 5.40
C LEU A 117 8.83 4.01 4.06
N ILE A 118 7.64 4.48 3.71
CA ILE A 118 6.95 4.14 2.45
C ILE A 118 7.83 4.45 1.25
N ASN A 119 8.36 5.67 1.18
CA ASN A 119 9.20 6.12 0.08
C ASN A 119 10.48 5.29 -0.04
N ARG A 120 11.15 4.99 1.08
CA ARG A 120 12.38 4.17 1.08
C ARG A 120 12.12 2.76 0.58
N GLU A 121 11.13 2.06 1.15
CA GLU A 121 10.86 0.66 0.80
C GLU A 121 10.35 0.56 -0.64
N THR A 122 9.48 1.48 -1.07
CA THR A 122 8.94 1.50 -2.44
C THR A 122 10.03 1.83 -3.47
N SER A 123 10.88 2.82 -3.21
CA SER A 123 12.01 3.16 -4.10
C SER A 123 12.97 1.98 -4.27
N LYS A 124 13.25 1.26 -3.18
CA LYS A 124 14.07 0.06 -3.22
C LYS A 124 13.42 -1.04 -4.06
N PHE A 125 12.11 -1.25 -3.91
CA PHE A 125 11.35 -2.20 -4.73
C PHE A 125 11.36 -1.81 -6.21
N CYS A 126 11.14 -0.52 -6.53
CA CYS A 126 11.25 -0.02 -7.90
C CYS A 126 12.63 -0.35 -8.50
N GLY A 127 13.72 -0.15 -7.75
CA GLY A 127 15.06 -0.53 -8.21
C GLY A 127 15.21 -2.04 -8.50
N CYS A 128 14.53 -2.90 -7.74
CA CYS A 128 14.50 -4.34 -8.01
C CYS A 128 13.74 -4.64 -9.30
N LEU A 129 12.56 -4.03 -9.47
CA LEU A 129 11.73 -4.21 -10.66
C LEU A 129 12.44 -3.71 -11.93
N GLN A 130 13.12 -2.56 -11.87
CA GLN A 130 13.92 -2.04 -12.98
C GLN A 130 15.07 -3.00 -13.34
N GLN A 131 15.74 -3.59 -12.36
CA GLN A 131 16.77 -4.61 -12.64
C GLN A 131 16.20 -5.84 -13.36
N ILE A 132 14.97 -6.27 -13.03
CA ILE A 132 14.32 -7.38 -13.75
C ILE A 132 13.89 -6.96 -15.16
N LEU A 133 13.35 -5.75 -15.31
CA LEU A 133 12.91 -5.23 -16.61
C LEU A 133 14.08 -5.07 -17.59
N ASN A 134 15.25 -4.65 -17.10
CA ASN A 134 16.45 -4.43 -17.91
C ASN A 134 17.14 -5.71 -18.40
N LYS A 135 16.73 -6.90 -17.93
CA LYS A 135 17.35 -8.18 -18.35
C LYS A 135 16.94 -8.64 -19.75
N GLU A 136 16.17 -7.85 -20.50
CA GLU A 136 15.73 -8.14 -21.89
C GLU A 136 15.21 -9.57 -22.12
N GLU A 137 14.53 -10.15 -21.13
CA GLU A 137 13.88 -11.45 -21.25
C GLU A 137 12.55 -11.29 -21.99
N SER A 138 12.61 -11.38 -23.32
CA SER A 138 11.43 -11.43 -24.18
C SER A 138 10.55 -12.64 -23.83
N GLY A 139 9.23 -12.45 -23.79
CA GLY A 139 8.25 -13.53 -23.53
C GLY A 139 7.74 -13.66 -22.08
N ARG A 140 8.27 -12.89 -21.12
CA ARG A 140 7.78 -12.88 -19.73
C ARG A 140 6.73 -11.81 -19.48
N THR A 141 5.68 -12.18 -18.76
CA THR A 141 4.58 -11.29 -18.35
C THR A 141 5.03 -10.30 -17.28
N ILE A 142 4.32 -9.18 -17.15
CA ILE A 142 4.56 -8.18 -16.09
C ILE A 142 4.40 -8.80 -14.69
N ALA A 143 3.47 -9.74 -14.52
CA ALA A 143 3.25 -10.42 -13.25
C ALA A 143 4.45 -11.27 -12.84
N GLU A 144 5.03 -12.02 -13.78
CA GLU A 144 6.26 -12.80 -13.55
C GLU A 144 7.44 -11.90 -13.17
N LYS A 145 7.63 -10.81 -13.92
CA LYS A 145 8.69 -9.83 -13.61
C LYS A 145 8.50 -9.18 -12.24
N THR A 146 7.24 -8.95 -11.84
CA THR A 146 6.90 -8.42 -10.50
C THR A 146 7.23 -9.44 -9.40
N ASN A 147 6.93 -10.73 -9.62
CA ASN A 147 7.28 -11.80 -8.69
C ASN A 147 8.81 -11.93 -8.53
N ASP A 148 9.55 -11.87 -9.62
CA ASP A 148 11.02 -11.87 -9.59
C ASP A 148 11.57 -10.67 -8.82
N ALA A 149 10.95 -9.49 -8.96
CA ALA A 149 11.31 -8.32 -8.17
C ALA A 149 11.06 -8.50 -6.66
N HIS A 150 9.98 -9.20 -6.27
CA HIS A 150 9.73 -9.56 -4.87
C HIS A 150 10.80 -10.51 -4.31
N ILE A 151 11.24 -11.48 -5.10
CA ILE A 151 12.32 -12.41 -4.73
C ILE A 151 13.62 -11.62 -4.53
N LEU A 152 14.00 -10.80 -5.52
CA LEU A 152 15.20 -9.97 -5.46
C LEU A 152 15.19 -9.02 -4.25
N PHE A 153 14.06 -8.35 -3.98
CA PHE A 153 13.91 -7.47 -2.83
C PHE A 153 14.19 -8.20 -1.50
N LYS A 154 13.68 -9.43 -1.37
CA LYS A 154 13.88 -10.28 -0.19
C LYS A 154 15.34 -10.68 -0.02
N GLU A 155 16.02 -11.00 -1.12
CA GLU A 155 17.43 -11.37 -1.14
C GLU A 155 18.36 -10.20 -0.79
N MET A 156 18.00 -8.97 -1.16
CA MET A 156 18.77 -7.77 -0.79
C MET A 156 18.86 -7.53 0.72
N ASP A 157 17.89 -7.95 1.52
CA ASP A 157 17.97 -7.91 2.99
C ASP A 157 18.49 -9.26 3.51
N VAL A 158 19.77 -9.55 3.27
CA VAL A 158 20.42 -10.85 3.60
C VAL A 158 20.19 -11.27 5.06
N LYS A 159 20.05 -10.30 5.98
CA LYS A 159 19.88 -10.55 7.41
C LYS A 159 18.43 -10.85 7.80
N LYS A 160 17.45 -10.09 7.30
CA LYS A 160 16.05 -10.22 7.74
C LYS A 160 15.14 -10.90 6.73
N LYS A 161 15.54 -10.97 5.45
CA LYS A 161 14.81 -11.55 4.32
C LYS A 161 13.32 -11.20 4.33
N ARG A 162 13.01 -9.92 4.57
CA ARG A 162 11.62 -9.45 4.69
C ARG A 162 11.01 -9.26 3.30
N PRO A 163 9.79 -9.75 3.06
CA PRO A 163 9.08 -9.47 1.82
C PRO A 163 8.70 -7.99 1.75
N PHE A 164 8.56 -7.48 0.54
CA PHE A 164 7.93 -6.18 0.31
C PHE A 164 6.42 -6.29 0.58
N THR A 165 5.88 -5.47 1.48
CA THR A 165 4.48 -5.50 1.90
C THR A 165 3.70 -4.23 1.53
N LEU A 166 4.32 -3.29 0.82
CA LEU A 166 3.73 -1.97 0.49
C LEU A 166 3.34 -1.87 -0.98
N MET A 167 2.83 -2.98 -1.56
CA MET A 167 2.37 -3.00 -2.96
C MET A 167 1.25 -1.98 -3.21
N HIS A 168 0.38 -1.74 -2.23
CA HIS A 168 -0.64 -0.69 -2.33
C HIS A 168 -0.02 0.70 -2.48
N CYS A 169 1.09 0.99 -1.80
CA CYS A 169 1.81 2.26 -1.94
C CYS A 169 2.46 2.39 -3.32
N TYR A 170 3.09 1.32 -3.82
CA TYR A 170 3.68 1.30 -5.16
C TYR A 170 2.64 1.64 -6.24
N ILE A 171 1.48 0.98 -6.19
CA ILE A 171 0.38 1.24 -7.12
C ILE A 171 -0.15 2.67 -6.95
N GLU A 172 -0.23 3.18 -5.72
CA GLU A 172 -0.69 4.55 -5.48
C GLU A 172 0.27 5.59 -6.05
N PHE A 173 1.59 5.41 -5.88
CA PHE A 173 2.58 6.31 -6.49
C PHE A 173 2.51 6.31 -8.02
N ALA A 174 2.14 5.20 -8.66
CA ALA A 174 2.02 5.12 -10.11
C ALA A 174 0.91 6.04 -10.68
N LYS A 175 -0.04 6.49 -9.85
CA LYS A 175 -1.05 7.49 -10.23
C LYS A 175 -0.48 8.91 -10.35
N TYR A 176 0.68 9.15 -9.77
CA TYR A 176 1.36 10.44 -9.75
C TYR A 176 2.71 10.29 -10.48
N PRO A 177 2.71 10.08 -11.81
CA PRO A 177 3.95 10.09 -12.57
C PRO A 177 4.68 11.40 -12.28
N LYS A 178 5.90 11.31 -11.75
CA LYS A 178 6.62 12.49 -11.29
C LYS A 178 6.82 13.46 -12.46
N ILE A 179 6.38 14.69 -12.19
CA ILE A 179 6.73 15.98 -12.79
C ILE A 179 8.24 16.06 -13.06
#